data_AF-A0A4S2S7J1-F1
#
_entry.id   AF-A0A4S2S7J1-F1
#
_cell.length_a   1.000
_cell.length_b   1.000
_cell.length_c   1.000
_cell.angle_alpha   90.00
_cell.angle_beta   90.00
_cell.angle_gamma   90.00
#
_symmetry.space_group_name_H-M   'P 1'
#
loop_
_entity.id
_entity.type
_entity.pdbx_description
1 polymer ?
#
loop_
_entity_poly.entity_id
_entity_poly.type
_entity_poly.pdbx_seq_one_letter_code
_entity_poly.pdbx_strand_id
1 'polypeptide(L)'
;MASTYDWPRGAESADSEALERWLDARGWEVDPTVFMAGVLGPAVQVRRIGRACQDGESGLLILPGETVSFDGDRMRIMPRTPAPATP
;
A
#
# COMPACT_ATOMS: atom_id res chain seq x y z
N MET A 1 -8.13 -14.69 -5.76
CA MET A 1 -7.39 -13.79 -4.85
C MET A 1 -7.42 -12.41 -5.48
N ALA A 2 -7.87 -11.38 -4.76
CA ALA A 2 -7.97 -10.03 -5.33
C ALA A 2 -6.58 -9.51 -5.70
N SER A 3 -6.38 -9.06 -6.94
CA SER A 3 -5.13 -8.44 -7.39
C SER A 3 -4.97 -7.01 -6.87
N THR A 4 -6.02 -6.46 -6.26
CA THR A 4 -6.05 -5.10 -5.70
C THR A 4 -6.33 -5.13 -4.20
N TYR A 5 -5.90 -4.07 -3.52
CA TYR A 5 -6.19 -3.80 -2.12
C TYR A 5 -6.51 -2.32 -1.96
N ASP A 6 -7.62 -2.02 -1.30
CA ASP A 6 -8.02 -0.64 -0.98
C ASP A 6 -7.46 -0.25 0.37
N TRP A 7 -6.65 0.81 0.43
CA TRP A 7 -6.13 1.33 1.68
C TRP A 7 -7.09 2.40 2.22
N PRO A 8 -7.83 2.13 3.31
CA PRO A 8 -8.89 3.02 3.73
C PRO A 8 -8.35 4.32 4.32
N ARG A 9 -9.20 5.36 4.28
CA ARG A 9 -8.96 6.57 5.09
C ARG A 9 -9.32 6.28 6.53
N GLY A 10 -8.46 6.70 7.46
CA GLY A 10 -8.60 6.39 8.87
C GLY A 10 -8.28 4.93 9.19
N ALA A 11 -7.44 4.27 8.39
CA ALA A 11 -7.02 2.89 8.60
C ALA A 11 -6.59 2.66 10.06
N GLU A 12 -7.16 1.63 10.67
CA GLU A 12 -6.88 1.20 12.03
C GLU A 12 -5.85 0.06 12.04
N SER A 13 -5.50 -0.43 13.23
CA SER A 13 -4.56 -1.56 13.36
C SER A 13 -5.02 -2.80 12.58
N ALA A 14 -6.33 -3.07 12.56
CA ALA A 14 -6.90 -4.19 11.81
C ALA A 14 -6.72 -4.06 10.28
N ASP A 15 -6.81 -2.84 9.74
CA ASP A 15 -6.58 -2.58 8.32
C ASP A 15 -5.10 -2.76 7.95
N SER A 16 -4.21 -2.38 8.88
CA SER A 16 -2.77 -2.56 8.75
C SER A 16 -2.42 -4.05 8.72
N GLU A 17 -2.94 -4.83 9.67
CA GLU A 17 -2.77 -6.29 9.69
C GLU A 17 -3.33 -6.96 8.42
N ALA A 18 -4.48 -6.49 7.92
CA ALA A 18 -5.06 -7.00 6.69
C ALA A 18 -4.19 -6.69 5.46
N LEU A 19 -3.60 -5.49 5.40
CA LEU A 19 -2.64 -5.12 4.35
C LEU A 19 -1.38 -5.98 4.45
N GLU A 20 -0.78 -6.10 5.63
CA GLU A 20 0.44 -6.89 5.85
C GLU A 20 0.25 -8.35 5.39
N ARG A 21 -0.88 -8.98 5.73
CA ARG A 21 -1.20 -10.33 5.26
C ARG A 21 -1.40 -10.41 3.75
N TRP A 22 -1.96 -9.38 3.14
CA TRP A 22 -2.11 -9.30 1.69
C TRP A 22 -0.74 -9.14 1.00
N LEU A 23 0.15 -8.33 1.56
CA LEU A 23 1.51 -8.15 1.04
C LEU A 23 2.35 -9.42 1.19
N ASP A 24 2.32 -10.07 2.37
CA ASP A 24 3.09 -11.27 2.70
C ASP A 24 2.81 -12.41 1.70
N ALA A 25 1.52 -12.64 1.40
CA ALA A 25 1.09 -13.62 0.41
C ALA A 25 1.62 -13.37 -1.02
N ARG A 26 2.19 -12.18 -1.28
CA ARG A 26 2.74 -11.74 -2.58
C ARG A 26 4.25 -11.52 -2.54
N GLY A 27 4.91 -11.78 -1.40
CA GLY A 27 6.33 -11.51 -1.21
C GLY A 27 6.64 -10.02 -1.09
N TRP A 28 5.75 -9.25 -0.46
CA TRP A 28 5.94 -7.83 -0.11
C TRP A 28 5.69 -7.63 1.38
N GLU A 29 6.25 -6.57 1.95
CA GLU A 29 6.09 -6.20 3.36
C GLU A 29 5.84 -4.69 3.47
N VAL A 30 5.23 -4.27 4.57
CA VAL A 30 5.24 -2.86 4.99
C VAL A 30 6.63 -2.56 5.52
N ASP A 31 7.24 -1.47 5.05
CA ASP A 31 8.48 -0.97 5.60
C ASP A 31 8.20 -0.35 6.98
N PRO A 32 8.71 -0.94 8.09
CA PRO A 32 8.38 -0.48 9.44
C PRO A 32 9.00 0.88 9.76
N THR A 33 9.94 1.36 8.94
CA THR A 33 10.60 2.66 9.15
C THR A 33 9.80 3.81 8.56
N VAL A 34 8.90 3.53 7.61
CA VAL A 34 8.11 4.55 6.92
C VAL A 34 6.61 4.33 7.14
N PHE A 35 6.19 4.68 8.35
CA PHE A 35 4.80 4.82 8.73
C PHE A 35 4.55 6.27 9.14
N MET A 36 3.76 7.01 8.36
CA MET A 36 3.45 8.41 8.63
C MET A 36 1.99 8.55 9.03
N ALA A 37 1.72 8.83 10.31
CA ALA A 37 0.38 9.14 10.79
C ALA A 37 -0.03 10.56 10.35
N GLY A 38 -1.14 10.67 9.62
CA GLY A 38 -1.75 11.93 9.23
C GLY A 38 -3.22 12.03 9.66
N VAL A 39 -3.83 13.20 9.47
CA VAL A 39 -5.25 13.45 9.83
C VAL A 39 -6.23 12.54 9.09
N LEU A 40 -5.81 11.98 7.95
CA LEU A 40 -6.59 11.07 7.10
C LEU A 40 -6.28 9.59 7.39
N GLY A 41 -5.51 9.30 8.43
CA GLY A 41 -4.97 7.97 8.71
C GLY A 41 -3.51 7.81 8.30
N PRO A 42 -2.94 6.61 8.50
CA PRO A 42 -1.54 6.35 8.22
C PRO A 42 -1.25 6.19 6.72
N ALA A 43 -0.15 6.80 6.27
CA ALA A 43 0.50 6.46 5.01
C ALA A 43 1.56 5.39 5.25
N VAL A 44 1.61 4.40 4.37
CA VAL A 44 2.45 3.20 4.52
C VAL A 44 3.35 3.03 3.31
N GLN A 45 4.64 2.82 3.53
CA GLN A 45 5.53 2.41 2.46
C GLN A 45 5.60 0.88 2.40
N VAL A 46 5.52 0.32 1.21
CA VAL A 46 5.64 -1.13 0.99
C VAL A 46 6.87 -1.43 0.13
N ARG A 47 7.51 -2.57 0.38
CA ARG A 47 8.70 -3.03 -0.34
C ARG A 47 8.63 -4.53 -0.58
N ARG A 48 9.40 -5.02 -1.56
CA ARG A 48 9.46 -6.45 -1.88
C ARG A 48 10.32 -7.20 -0.85
N ILE A 49 9.87 -8.36 -0.40
CA ILE A 49 10.59 -9.23 0.54
C ILE A 49 11.67 -10.00 -0.24
N GLY A 50 12.95 -9.80 0.11
CA GLY A 50 14.04 -10.66 -0.37
C GLY A 50 15.40 -9.96 -0.57
N ARG A 51 16.45 -10.77 -0.72
CA ARG A 51 17.87 -10.36 -0.96
C ARG A 51 18.12 -9.52 -2.21
N ALA A 52 17.10 -9.35 -3.06
CA ALA A 52 17.16 -8.57 -4.30
C ALA A 52 16.46 -7.21 -4.17
N CYS A 53 16.06 -6.78 -2.96
CA CYS A 53 15.85 -5.36 -2.71
C CYS A 53 17.21 -4.68 -2.90
N GLN A 54 17.51 -4.32 -4.15
CA GLN A 54 18.70 -3.59 -4.48
C GLN A 54 18.64 -2.30 -3.68
N ASP A 55 19.74 -1.98 -3.00
CA ASP A 55 19.95 -0.70 -2.36
C ASP A 55 19.60 0.41 -3.38
N GLY A 56 18.43 1.04 -3.22
CA GLY A 56 17.89 2.03 -4.17
C GLY A 56 16.53 1.73 -4.83
N GLU A 57 15.94 0.53 -4.72
CA GLU A 57 14.53 0.36 -5.11
C GLU A 57 13.63 1.13 -4.13
N SER A 58 13.09 2.26 -4.60
CA SER A 58 12.16 3.08 -3.82
C SER A 58 10.90 2.25 -3.55
N GLY A 59 10.63 1.99 -2.26
CA GLY A 59 9.37 1.38 -1.85
C GLY A 59 8.18 2.21 -2.36
N LEU A 60 7.04 1.54 -2.54
CA LEU A 60 5.82 2.21 -2.97
C LEU A 60 5.13 2.83 -1.75
N LEU A 61 4.99 4.15 -1.73
CA LEU A 61 4.20 4.85 -0.72
C LEU A 61 2.71 4.76 -1.10
N ILE A 62 1.90 4.26 -0.17
CA ILE A 62 0.45 4.19 -0.27
C ILE A 62 -0.14 5.22 0.67
N LEU A 63 -0.92 6.15 0.12
CA LEU A 63 -1.60 7.20 0.87
C LEU A 63 -3.02 6.76 1.28
N PRO A 64 -3.58 7.35 2.34
CA PRO A 64 -4.94 7.04 2.78
C PRO A 64 -5.99 7.27 1.68
N GLY A 65 -6.77 6.22 1.38
CA GLY A 65 -7.78 6.21 0.32
C GLY A 65 -7.25 5.89 -1.07
N GLU A 66 -6.03 5.37 -1.18
CA GLU A 66 -5.48 4.85 -2.44
C GLU A 66 -5.72 3.34 -2.59
N THR A 67 -5.88 2.90 -3.83
CA THR A 67 -5.98 1.48 -4.15
C THR A 67 -4.65 1.03 -4.73
N VAL A 68 -4.04 0.01 -4.15
CA VAL A 68 -2.85 -0.64 -4.69
C VAL A 68 -3.27 -1.85 -5.54
N SER A 69 -2.58 -2.05 -6.65
CA SER A 69 -2.73 -3.20 -7.54
C SER A 69 -1.41 -3.96 -7.65
N PHE A 70 -1.52 -5.28 -7.73
CA PHE A 70 -0.42 -6.21 -7.93
C PHE A 70 -0.59 -6.94 -9.26
N ASP A 71 0.39 -6.76 -10.15
CA ASP A 71 0.38 -7.31 -11.52
C ASP A 71 1.00 -8.71 -11.63
N GLY A 72 1.37 -9.34 -10.49
CA GLY A 72 2.12 -10.61 -10.48
C GLY A 72 3.62 -10.43 -10.27
N ASP A 73 4.17 -9.26 -10.58
CA ASP A 73 5.57 -8.90 -10.31
C ASP A 73 5.71 -7.62 -9.48
N ARG A 74 4.93 -6.58 -9.78
CA ARG A 74 5.06 -5.24 -9.16
C ARG A 74 3.77 -4.73 -8.54
N MET A 75 3.92 -3.90 -7.51
CA MET A 75 2.85 -3.09 -6.94
C MET A 75 2.79 -1.72 -7.61
N ARG A 76 1.58 -1.24 -7.86
CA ARG A 76 1.31 0.09 -8.41
C ARG A 76 0.08 0.69 -7.76
N ILE A 77 0.11 1.99 -7.49
CA ILE A 77 -1.10 2.73 -7.12
C ILE A 77 -1.98 2.82 -8.36
N MET A 78 -3.23 2.37 -8.24
CA MET A 78 -4.20 2.59 -9.30
C MET A 78 -4.53 4.08 -9.36
N PRO A 79 -4.56 4.69 -10.56
CA PRO A 79 -5.03 6.05 -10.68
C PRO A 79 -6.45 6.12 -10.11
N ARG A 80 -6.67 6.99 -9.11
CA ARG A 80 -8.01 7.21 -8.57
C ARG A 80 -8.92 7.54 -9.75
N THR A 81 -10.06 6.90 -9.88
CA THR A 81 -11.17 7.55 -10.57
C THR A 81 -11.54 8.72 -9.66
N PRO A 82 -11.31 9.98 -10.06
CA PRO A 82 -11.79 11.09 -9.25
C PRO A 82 -13.31 10.90 -9.15
N ALA A 83 -13.82 10.82 -7.91
CA ALA A 83 -15.25 10.99 -7.72
C ALA A 83 -15.65 12.27 -8.45
N PRO A 84 -16.75 12.28 -9.24
CA PRO A 84 -17.16 13.47 -9.96
C PRO A 84 -17.23 14.60 -8.94
N ALA A 85 -16.46 15.67 -9.18
CA ALA A 85 -16.59 16.89 -8.41
C ALA A 85 -18.01 17.38 -8.63
N THR A 86 -18.88 17.19 -7.64
CA THR A 86 -20.24 17.74 -7.67
C THR A 86 -20.09 19.27 -7.64
N PRO A 87 -20.68 20.00 -8.61
CA PRO A 87 -20.57 21.45 -8.72
C PRO A 87 -21.23 22.21 -7.56
#